data_AF-A0A0J7YP54-F1
#
_entry.id   AF-A0A0J7YP54-F1
#
_cell.length_a   1.000
_cell.length_b   1.000
_cell.length_c   1.000
_cell.angle_alpha   90.00
_cell.angle_beta   90.00
_cell.angle_gamma   90.00
#
_symmetry.space_group_name_H-M   'P 1'
#
loop_
_entity.id
_entity.type
_entity.pdbx_description
1 polymer ?
#
loop_
_entity_poly.entity_id
_entity_poly.type
_entity_poly.pdbx_seq_one_letter_code
_entity_poly.pdbx_strand_id
1 'polypeptide(L)'
;LRRTVLLQLLILLDFLLKIPFCNKVQIPISSQRRLELSTLMERITQAIASTPPNGPEFLSAVKHHLSSETAWSNWKDEGPSYR
;
A
#
# COMPACT_ATOMS: atom_id res chain seq x y z
N LEU A 1 -11.53 -2.61 15.52
CA LEU A 1 -10.26 -1.97 15.94
C LEU A 1 -9.03 -2.59 15.28
N ARG A 2 -8.65 -3.86 15.59
CA ARG A 2 -7.42 -4.50 15.04
C ARG A 2 -7.33 -4.46 13.51
N ARG A 3 -8.41 -4.82 12.80
CA ARG A 3 -8.45 -4.75 11.32
C ARG A 3 -8.22 -3.36 10.77
N THR A 4 -8.87 -2.36 11.35
CA THR A 4 -8.76 -0.96 10.94
C THR A 4 -7.34 -0.45 11.10
N VAL A 5 -6.68 -0.76 12.23
CA VAL A 5 -5.28 -0.38 12.47
C VAL A 5 -4.35 -1.07 11.48
N LEU A 6 -4.51 -2.38 11.26
CA LEU A 6 -3.70 -3.11 10.28
C LEU A 6 -3.90 -2.59 8.85
N LEU A 7 -5.13 -2.21 8.48
CA LEU A 7 -5.44 -1.59 7.20
C LEU A 7 -4.75 -0.22 7.05
N GLN A 8 -4.84 0.63 8.08
CA GLN A 8 -4.17 1.94 8.07
C GLN A 8 -2.64 1.81 7.93
N LEU A 9 -2.04 0.84 8.63
CA LEU A 9 -0.61 0.55 8.49
C LEU A 9 -0.27 0.04 7.08
N LEU A 10 -1.11 -0.82 6.50
CA LEU A 10 -0.90 -1.33 5.15
C LEU A 10 -0.95 -0.20 4.10
N ILE A 11 -1.93 0.70 4.19
CA ILE A 11 -2.06 1.87 3.31
C ILE A 11 -0.82 2.77 3.43
N LEU A 12 -0.35 3.04 4.65
CA LEU A 12 0.83 3.86 4.88
C LEU A 12 2.10 3.23 4.29
N LEU A 13 2.29 1.92 4.46
CA LEU A 13 3.45 1.21 3.92
C LEU A 13 3.42 1.16 2.40
N ASP A 14 2.26 0.87 1.82
CA ASP A 14 2.05 0.87 0.38
C ASP A 14 2.40 2.24 -0.22
N PHE A 15 1.91 3.31 0.41
CA PHE A 15 2.27 4.69 0.06
C PHE A 15 3.78 4.91 0.12
N LEU A 16 4.42 4.68 1.28
CA LEU A 16 5.87 4.92 1.49
C LEU A 16 6.75 4.15 0.50
N LEU A 17 6.39 2.91 0.18
CA LEU A 17 7.13 2.08 -0.78
C LEU A 17 6.99 2.59 -2.22
N LYS A 18 5.83 3.18 -2.56
CA LYS A 18 5.50 3.73 -3.89
C LYS A 18 5.93 5.19 -4.09
N ILE A 19 6.32 5.92 -3.04
CA ILE A 19 6.85 7.30 -3.13
C ILE A 19 7.91 7.56 -4.22
N PRO A 20 8.84 6.66 -4.60
CA PRO A 20 9.73 6.95 -5.74
C PRO A 20 8.99 7.30 -7.05
N PHE A 21 7.70 6.98 -7.19
CA PHE A 21 6.86 7.38 -8.32
C PHE A 21 6.14 8.73 -8.14
N CYS A 22 6.04 9.28 -6.92
CA CYS A 22 5.36 10.55 -6.66
C CYS A 22 6.38 11.69 -6.70
N ASN A 23 6.59 12.27 -7.88
CA ASN A 23 7.55 13.35 -8.18
C ASN A 23 7.44 14.61 -7.28
N LYS A 24 6.46 14.69 -6.39
CA LYS A 24 6.17 15.85 -5.54
C LYS A 24 6.86 15.81 -4.17
N VAL A 25 7.24 14.63 -3.67
CA VAL A 25 7.90 14.50 -2.36
C VAL A 25 8.98 13.42 -2.41
N GLN A 26 10.22 13.82 -2.64
CA GLN A 26 11.36 12.91 -2.49
C GLN A 26 11.64 12.69 -0.99
N ILE A 27 11.02 11.67 -0.41
CA ILE A 27 11.44 11.17 0.91
C ILE A 27 12.62 10.23 0.67
N PRO A 28 13.86 10.60 1.07
CA PRO A 28 15.00 9.70 0.92
C PRO A 28 14.82 8.53 1.89
N ILE A 29 14.35 7.39 1.37
CA ILE A 29 14.29 6.11 2.08
C ILE A 29 15.49 5.28 1.62
N SER A 30 16.39 4.95 2.54
CA SER A 30 17.54 4.10 2.27
C SER A 30 17.10 2.70 1.84
N SER A 31 17.92 2.01 1.05
CA SER A 31 17.64 0.64 0.59
C SER A 31 17.37 -0.31 1.77
N GLN A 32 18.13 -0.16 2.86
CA GLN A 32 17.91 -0.87 4.12
C GLN A 32 16.49 -0.64 4.66
N ARG A 33 16.07 0.63 4.78
CA ARG A 33 14.72 0.96 5.27
C ARG A 33 13.63 0.45 4.34
N ARG A 34 13.83 0.45 3.02
CA ARG A 34 12.87 -0.17 2.08
C ARG A 34 12.69 -1.66 2.36
N LEU A 35 13.78 -2.39 2.60
CA LEU A 35 13.72 -3.82 2.93
C LEU A 35 12.97 -4.07 4.24
N GLU A 36 13.22 -3.25 5.26
CA GLU A 36 12.52 -3.31 6.55
C GLU A 36 11.02 -3.04 6.39
N LEU A 37 10.65 -2.03 5.59
CA LEU A 37 9.25 -1.69 5.30
C LEU A 37 8.54 -2.80 4.51
N SER A 38 9.20 -3.41 3.52
CA SER A 38 8.66 -4.57 2.79
C SER A 38 8.44 -5.77 3.71
N THR A 39 9.42 -6.07 4.57
CA THR A 39 9.30 -7.13 5.57
C THR A 39 8.14 -6.87 6.55
N LEU A 40 7.97 -5.61 6.97
CA LEU A 40 6.86 -5.21 7.84
C LEU A 40 5.51 -5.34 7.10
N MET A 41 5.45 -4.97 5.83
CA MET A 41 4.26 -5.09 4.97
C MET A 41 3.82 -6.56 4.84
N GLU A 42 4.76 -7.49 4.65
CA GLU A 42 4.48 -8.93 4.65
C GLU A 42 3.89 -9.39 5.98
N ARG A 43 4.47 -8.97 7.11
CA ARG A 43 3.97 -9.32 8.45
C ARG A 43 2.56 -8.79 8.69
N ILE A 44 2.26 -7.55 8.28
CA ILE A 44 0.92 -6.97 8.39
C ILE A 44 -0.08 -7.72 7.50
N THR A 45 0.33 -8.07 6.28
CA THR A 45 -0.48 -8.87 5.36
C THR A 45 -0.88 -10.21 5.99
N GLN A 46 0.07 -10.90 6.63
CA GLN A 46 -0.20 -12.14 7.37
C GLN A 46 -1.09 -11.91 8.61
N ALA A 47 -0.89 -10.80 9.32
CA ALA A 47 -1.72 -10.43 10.46
C ALA A 47 -3.18 -10.15 10.04
N ILE A 48 -3.40 -9.56 8.87
CA ILE A 48 -4.74 -9.34 8.30
C ILE A 48 -5.38 -10.67 7.91
N ALA A 49 -4.66 -11.52 7.19
CA ALA A 49 -5.14 -12.84 6.76
C ALA A 49 -5.54 -13.74 7.95
N SER A 50 -4.80 -13.66 9.06
CA SER A 50 -5.07 -14.42 10.28
C SER A 50 -6.12 -13.78 11.20
N THR A 51 -6.60 -12.55 10.91
CA THR A 51 -7.62 -11.89 11.74
C THR A 51 -9.02 -12.30 11.28
N PRO A 52 -9.84 -13.00 12.08
CA PRO A 52 -11.21 -13.36 11.73
C PRO A 52 -12.19 -12.17 11.76
N PRO A 53 -13.39 -12.28 11.16
CA PRO A 53 -13.86 -13.33 10.22
C PRO A 53 -13.50 -13.06 8.75
N ASN A 54 -13.13 -14.09 7.97
CA ASN A 54 -12.81 -14.00 6.53
C ASN A 54 -11.57 -13.12 6.24
N GLY A 55 -10.48 -13.35 6.97
CA GLY A 55 -9.23 -12.60 6.81
C GLY A 55 -8.64 -12.68 5.39
N PRO A 56 -8.55 -13.86 4.76
CA PRO A 56 -8.04 -14.01 3.40
C PRO A 56 -8.86 -13.25 2.35
N GLU A 57 -10.19 -13.32 2.43
CA GLU A 57 -11.10 -12.64 1.51
C GLU A 57 -11.01 -11.12 1.69
N PHE A 58 -10.98 -10.66 2.94
CA PHE A 58 -10.77 -9.25 3.25
C PHE A 58 -9.43 -8.76 2.70
N LEU A 59 -8.35 -9.52 2.88
CA LEU A 59 -7.04 -9.18 2.35
C LEU A 59 -7.04 -9.10 0.81
N SER A 60 -7.70 -10.05 0.14
CA SER A 60 -7.86 -10.05 -1.31
C SER A 60 -8.55 -8.78 -1.79
N ALA A 61 -9.67 -8.41 -1.16
CA ALA A 61 -10.38 -7.17 -1.44
C ALA A 61 -9.49 -5.95 -1.23
N VAL A 62 -8.75 -5.87 -0.11
CA VAL A 62 -7.84 -4.74 0.16
C VAL A 62 -6.74 -4.60 -0.89
N LYS A 63 -6.13 -5.71 -1.32
CA LYS A 63 -5.12 -5.69 -2.40
C LYS A 63 -5.70 -5.15 -3.70
N HIS A 64 -6.93 -5.53 -4.05
CA HIS A 64 -7.63 -5.03 -5.22
C HIS A 64 -7.93 -3.52 -5.14
N HIS A 65 -8.31 -3.02 -3.96
CA HIS A 65 -8.50 -1.58 -3.75
C HIS A 65 -7.18 -0.81 -3.89
N LEU A 66 -6.09 -1.27 -3.27
CA LEU A 66 -4.77 -0.64 -3.38
C LEU A 66 -4.24 -0.62 -4.82
N SER A 67 -4.48 -1.67 -5.61
CA SER A 67 -4.11 -1.67 -7.04
C SER A 67 -4.92 -0.64 -7.83
N SER A 68 -6.21 -0.50 -7.51
CA SER A 68 -7.10 0.48 -8.15
C SER A 68 -6.69 1.92 -7.78
N GLU A 69 -6.30 2.17 -6.53
CA GLU A 69 -5.74 3.46 -6.10
C GLU A 69 -4.43 3.79 -6.83
N THR A 70 -3.58 2.79 -7.07
CA THR A 70 -2.34 2.97 -7.84
C THR A 70 -2.65 3.36 -9.28
N ALA A 71 -3.58 2.67 -9.93
CA ALA A 71 -4.02 3.00 -11.28
C ALA A 71 -4.60 4.42 -11.35
N TRP A 72 -5.41 4.81 -10.36
CA TRP A 72 -5.94 6.17 -10.24
C TRP A 72 -4.85 7.23 -10.03
N SER A 73 -3.85 6.94 -9.19
CA SER A 73 -2.72 7.84 -8.95
C SER A 73 -1.90 8.03 -10.23
N ASN A 74 -1.58 6.94 -10.94
CA ASN A 74 -0.84 7.00 -12.20
C ASN A 74 -1.61 7.79 -13.27
N TRP A 75 -2.91 7.51 -13.45
CA TRP A 75 -3.77 8.26 -14.37
C TRP A 75 -3.79 9.76 -14.04
N LYS A 76 -3.83 10.11 -12.76
CA LYS A 76 -3.81 11.51 -12.31
C LYS A 76 -2.47 12.19 -12.61
N ASP A 77 -1.36 11.48 -12.44
CA ASP A 77 -0.01 12.02 -12.66
C ASP A 77 0.34 12.13 -14.16
N GLU A 78 -0.17 11.22 -15.01
CA GLU A 78 -0.04 11.28 -16.47
C GLU A 78 -0.95 12.34 -17.11
N GLY A 79 -2.04 12.71 -16.42
CA GLY A 79 -3.06 13.62 -16.92
C GLY A 79 -4.00 12.94 -17.94
N PRO A 80 -5.22 13.47 -18.16
CA PRO A 80 -6.11 12.93 -19.18
C PRO A 80 -5.44 13.03 -20.55
N SER A 81 -5.37 11.91 -21.27
CA SER A 81 -4.82 11.76 -22.63
C SER A 81 -5.57 12.57 -23.71
N TYR A 82 -6.49 13.45 -23.32
CA TYR A 82 -7.16 14.40 -24.19
C TYR A 82 -6.28 15.66 -24.34
N ARG A 83 -5.16 15.51 -25.06
CA ARG A 83 -4.45 16.61 -25.71
C ARG A 83 -4.14 16.23 -27.14
#